data_AF-A0A7W0U429-F1
#
_entry.id   AF-A0A7W0U429-F1
#
_cell.length_a   1.000
_cell.length_b   1.000
_cell.length_c   1.000
_cell.angle_alpha   90.00
_cell.angle_beta   90.00
_cell.angle_gamma   90.00
#
_symmetry.space_group_name_H-M   'P 1'
#
loop_
_entity.id
_entity.type
_entity.pdbx_description
1 polymer ?
#
loop_
_entity_poly.entity_id
_entity_poly.type
_entity_poly.pdbx_seq_one_letter_code
_entity_poly.pdbx_strand_id
1 'polypeptide(L)'
;MESGRIDGYCVSTSNPGGSDEQRQLCVTTATIGIANGETEIEMTGVGRIESEDVVFAVTGGTGTYANARGQVTVDYSDDRGIKLRFTVIP
;
A
#
# COMPACT_ATOMS: atom_id res chain seq x y z
N MET A 1 -12.68 -11.60 -0.28
CA MET A 1 -11.67 -10.70 0.31
C MET A 1 -10.79 -11.58 1.17
N GLU A 2 -9.52 -11.70 0.81
CA GLU A 2 -8.54 -12.32 1.70
C GLU A 2 -8.12 -11.28 2.74
N SER A 3 -8.10 -11.71 4.01
CA SER A 3 -7.51 -10.91 5.08
C SER A 3 -5.99 -10.99 4.98
N GLY A 4 -5.32 -9.89 5.31
CA GLY A 4 -3.87 -9.80 5.30
C GLY A 4 -3.37 -8.78 6.30
N ARG A 5 -2.07 -8.52 6.25
CA ARG A 5 -1.41 -7.47 7.03
C ARG A 5 -0.70 -6.51 6.09
N ILE A 6 -0.65 -5.25 6.48
CA ILE A 6 0.19 -4.24 5.85
C ILE A 6 1.18 -3.73 6.89
N ASP A 7 2.46 -3.80 6.56
CA ASP A 7 3.55 -3.24 7.36
C ASP A 7 4.35 -2.26 6.51
N GLY A 8 5.00 -1.30 7.16
CA GLY A 8 5.88 -0.38 6.45
C GLY A 8 6.24 0.84 7.27
N TYR A 9 6.81 1.83 6.60
CA TYR A 9 7.12 3.12 7.19
C TYR A 9 6.76 4.25 6.22
N CYS A 10 6.45 5.40 6.79
CA CYS A 10 6.15 6.61 6.03
C CYS A 10 7.03 7.76 6.52
N VAL A 11 7.51 8.57 5.58
CA VAL A 11 8.33 9.75 5.86
C VAL A 11 7.65 10.97 5.26
N SER A 12 7.49 12.03 6.04
CA SER A 12 6.92 13.30 5.55
C SER A 12 7.81 13.88 4.45
N THR A 13 7.22 14.19 3.30
CA THR A 13 7.92 14.74 2.13
C THR A 13 7.63 16.22 1.92
N SER A 14 6.41 16.67 2.23
CA SER A 14 6.01 18.08 2.16
C SER A 14 4.86 18.37 3.12
N ASN A 15 4.79 19.62 3.59
CA ASN A 15 3.70 20.13 4.41
C ASN A 15 3.39 21.58 4.01
N PRO A 16 2.68 21.79 2.89
CA PRO A 16 2.47 23.11 2.32
C PRO A 16 1.45 23.96 3.09
N GLY A 17 0.55 23.36 3.89
CA GLY A 17 -0.56 24.08 4.52
C GLY A 17 -1.01 23.59 5.90
N GLY A 18 -0.22 22.72 6.57
CA GLY A 18 -0.57 22.15 7.88
C GLY A 18 -0.79 20.63 7.82
N SER A 19 -1.16 20.05 8.97
CA SER A 19 -1.34 18.58 9.11
C SER A 19 -2.20 17.97 8.00
N ASP A 20 -3.28 18.66 7.61
CA ASP A 20 -4.29 18.17 6.68
C ASP A 20 -3.81 18.16 5.22
N GLU A 21 -2.70 18.85 4.94
CA GLU A 21 -2.02 18.86 3.65
C GLU A 21 -0.69 18.10 3.67
N GLN A 22 -0.34 17.48 4.79
CA GLN A 22 0.91 16.75 4.92
C GLN A 22 0.93 15.57 3.94
N ARG A 23 1.94 15.56 3.07
CA ARG A 23 2.21 14.44 2.18
C ARG A 23 3.32 13.59 2.75
N GLN A 24 3.17 12.28 2.64
CA GLN A 24 4.16 11.31 3.09
C GLN A 24 4.52 10.36 1.95
N LEU A 25 5.79 10.00 1.86
CA LEU A 25 6.25 8.86 1.08
C LEU A 25 6.17 7.63 1.97
N CYS A 26 5.42 6.63 1.54
CA CYS A 26 5.33 5.35 2.22
C CYS A 26 6.04 4.26 1.42
N VAL A 27 6.71 3.37 2.14
CA VAL A 27 7.28 2.12 1.64
C VAL A 27 6.67 1.02 2.50
N THR A 28 5.90 0.14 1.86
CA THR A 28 5.03 -0.81 2.55
C THR A 28 5.06 -2.17 1.87
N THR A 29 4.82 -3.21 2.66
CA THR A 29 4.64 -4.59 2.22
C THR A 29 3.25 -5.06 2.64
N ALA A 30 2.47 -5.53 1.68
CA ALA A 30 1.21 -6.24 1.96
C ALA A 30 1.48 -7.75 1.96
N THR A 31 1.19 -8.40 3.08
CA THR A 31 1.19 -9.85 3.21
C THR A 31 -0.24 -10.36 3.03
N ILE A 32 -0.46 -11.21 2.04
CA ILE A 32 -1.78 -11.78 1.70
C ILE A 32 -1.77 -13.29 2.02
N GLY A 33 -2.79 -13.74 2.74
CA GLY A 33 -2.92 -15.11 3.24
C GLY A 33 -2.61 -15.24 4.73
N ILE A 34 -2.79 -16.45 5.29
CA ILE A 34 -2.45 -16.79 6.68
C ILE A 34 -1.74 -18.15 6.72
N ALA A 35 -0.46 -18.16 7.08
CA ALA A 35 0.43 -19.32 7.27
C ALA A 35 0.77 -20.20 6.04
N ASN A 36 2.07 -20.53 5.90
CA ASN A 36 2.68 -21.45 4.91
C ASN A 36 2.10 -21.31 3.48
N GLY A 37 2.31 -20.15 2.87
CA GLY A 37 1.74 -19.79 1.57
C GLY A 37 1.50 -18.30 1.40
N GLU A 38 1.89 -17.49 2.39
CA GLU A 38 1.82 -16.04 2.34
C GLU A 38 2.63 -15.51 1.16
N THR A 39 1.98 -14.69 0.35
CA THR A 39 2.64 -13.94 -0.72
C THR A 39 2.72 -12.49 -0.31
N GLU A 40 3.87 -11.89 -0.58
CA GLU A 40 4.11 -10.49 -0.28
C GLU A 40 4.01 -9.67 -1.56
N ILE A 41 3.51 -8.45 -1.43
CA ILE A 41 3.55 -7.43 -2.47
C ILE A 41 4.21 -6.20 -1.88
N GLU A 42 5.29 -5.77 -2.51
CA GLU A 42 6.02 -4.57 -2.16
C GLU A 42 5.45 -3.39 -2.93
N MET A 43 5.21 -2.27 -2.24
CA MET A 43 4.59 -1.11 -2.83
C MET A 43 5.09 0.20 -2.20
N THR A 44 5.17 1.25 -3.01
CA THR A 44 5.59 2.58 -2.58
C THR A 44 4.74 3.66 -3.23
N GLY A 45 4.46 4.73 -2.49
CA GLY A 45 3.74 5.87 -3.05
C GLY A 45 3.76 7.09 -2.17
N VAL A 46 3.29 8.20 -2.74
CA VAL A 46 3.23 9.50 -2.07
C VAL A 46 1.79 10.01 -2.10
N GLY A 47 1.29 10.47 -0.97
CA GLY A 47 -0.04 11.07 -0.88
C GLY A 47 -0.35 11.62 0.51
N ARG A 48 -1.60 12.05 0.70
CA ARG A 48 -2.13 12.38 2.03
C ARG A 48 -2.70 11.11 2.66
N ILE A 49 -1.81 10.34 3.28
CA ILE A 49 -2.09 9.03 3.87
C ILE A 49 -3.22 9.18 4.91
N GLU A 50 -4.16 8.22 4.94
CA GLU A 50 -5.37 8.22 5.79
C GLU A 50 -6.40 9.33 5.53
N SER A 51 -6.07 10.34 4.72
CA SER A 51 -6.96 11.47 4.42
C SER A 51 -7.63 11.37 3.04
N GLU A 52 -7.09 10.58 2.13
CA GLU A 52 -7.62 10.35 0.79
C GLU A 52 -7.24 8.95 0.27
N ASP A 53 -7.91 8.49 -0.78
CA ASP A 53 -7.46 7.32 -1.53
C ASP A 53 -6.13 7.64 -2.23
N VAL A 54 -5.12 6.78 -2.04
CA VAL A 54 -3.78 6.99 -2.60
C VAL A 54 -3.40 5.85 -3.54
N VAL A 55 -2.72 6.17 -4.63
CA VAL A 55 -2.17 5.17 -5.56
C VAL A 55 -0.70 4.95 -5.24
N PHE A 56 -0.34 3.71 -4.93
CA PHE A 56 1.05 3.27 -4.78
C PHE A 56 1.47 2.48 -6.02
N ALA A 57 2.75 2.59 -6.39
CA ALA A 57 3.38 1.73 -7.37
C ALA A 57 3.73 0.38 -6.71
N VAL A 58 3.45 -0.73 -7.41
CA VAL A 58 3.91 -2.06 -7.03
C VAL A 58 5.34 -2.25 -7.53
N THR A 59 6.28 -2.51 -6.62
CA THR A 59 7.72 -2.59 -6.89
C THR A 59 8.25 -4.01 -6.90
N GLY A 60 7.45 -5.00 -6.50
CA GLY A 60 7.87 -6.39 -6.40
C GLY A 60 6.92 -7.21 -5.56
N GLY A 61 7.35 -8.43 -5.27
CA GLY A 61 6.60 -9.37 -4.45
C GLY A 61 7.24 -10.75 -4.44
N THR A 62 6.61 -11.66 -3.72
CA THR A 62 7.03 -13.06 -3.57
C THR A 62 5.94 -14.02 -4.04
N GLY A 63 6.30 -15.30 -4.23
CA GLY A 63 5.35 -16.33 -4.66
C GLY A 63 4.66 -15.98 -5.98
N THR A 64 3.32 -15.97 -5.98
CA THR A 64 2.50 -15.63 -7.16
C THR A 64 2.73 -14.21 -7.67
N TYR A 65 3.26 -13.31 -6.84
CA TYR A 65 3.59 -11.93 -7.22
C TYR A 65 5.10 -11.70 -7.42
N ALA A 66 5.87 -12.77 -7.61
CA ALA A 66 7.29 -12.66 -7.94
C ALA A 66 7.49 -11.78 -9.19
N ASN A 67 8.32 -10.74 -9.06
CA ASN A 67 8.58 -9.73 -10.10
C ASN A 67 7.38 -8.87 -10.51
N ALA A 68 6.26 -8.90 -9.79
CA ALA A 68 5.09 -8.12 -10.12
C ALA A 68 5.43 -6.62 -10.22
N ARG A 69 4.78 -5.94 -11.17
CA ARG A 69 4.81 -4.48 -11.34
C ARG A 69 3.39 -3.97 -11.53
N GLY A 70 3.15 -2.70 -11.32
CA GLY A 70 1.84 -2.09 -11.56
C GLY A 70 1.49 -1.08 -10.50
N GLN A 71 0.22 -1.05 -10.11
CA GLN A 71 -0.29 -0.09 -9.15
C GLN A 71 -1.28 -0.73 -8.19
N VAL A 72 -1.44 -0.11 -7.03
CA VAL A 72 -2.44 -0.46 -6.03
C VAL A 72 -3.10 0.82 -5.55
N THR A 73 -4.44 0.82 -5.54
CA THR A 73 -5.21 1.87 -4.86
C THR A 73 -5.39 1.46 -3.41
N VAL A 74 -4.94 2.30 -2.50
CA VAL A 74 -5.09 2.20 -1.05
C VAL A 74 -6.26 3.07 -0.64
N ASP A 75 -7.31 2.43 -0.18
CA ASP A 75 -8.58 3.07 0.21
C ASP A 75 -8.71 3.05 1.73
N TYR A 76 -8.73 4.25 2.31
CA TYR A 76 -8.79 4.51 3.75
C TYR A 76 -10.20 4.85 4.24
N SER A 77 -11.22 4.77 3.38
CA SER A 77 -12.59 5.21 3.70
C SER A 77 -13.39 4.25 4.59
N ASP A 78 -12.83 3.07 4.91
CA ASP A 78 -13.50 2.02 5.67
C ASP A 78 -13.10 2.07 7.16
N ASP A 79 -14.10 2.10 8.05
CA ASP A 79 -13.94 2.14 9.49
C ASP A 79 -13.39 0.82 10.09
N ARG A 80 -13.32 -0.24 9.27
CA ARG A 80 -12.87 -1.58 9.68
C ARG A 80 -11.48 -1.96 9.15
N GLY A 81 -10.81 -1.08 8.40
CA GLY A 81 -9.45 -1.30 7.92
C GLY A 81 -9.18 -0.68 6.56
N ILE A 82 -8.06 -1.08 5.95
CA ILE A 82 -7.61 -0.56 4.66
C ILE A 82 -7.99 -1.54 3.56
N LYS A 83 -8.54 -1.04 2.45
CA LYS A 83 -8.82 -1.85 1.25
C LYS A 83 -7.74 -1.61 0.20
N LEU A 84 -7.12 -2.69 -0.26
CA LEU A 84 -6.13 -2.67 -1.33
C LEU A 84 -6.74 -3.21 -2.62
N ARG A 85 -6.70 -2.41 -3.68
CA ARG A 85 -7.16 -2.80 -5.03
C ARG A 85 -5.96 -2.83 -5.98
N PHE A 86 -5.49 -4.03 -6.27
CA PHE A 86 -4.30 -4.24 -7.10
C PHE A 86 -4.64 -4.28 -8.59
N THR A 87 -3.79 -3.66 -9.40
CA THR A 87 -3.72 -3.83 -10.84
C THR A 87 -2.26 -4.13 -11.18
N VAL A 88 -1.93 -5.41 -11.23
CA VAL A 88 -0.57 -5.92 -11.43
C VAL A 88 -0.38 -6.51 -12.82
N ILE A 89 0.82 -6.35 -13.35
CA ILE A 89 1.34 -6.98 -14.55
C ILE A 89 2.37 -8.02 -14.05
N PRO A 90 2.12 -9.32 -14.24
CA PRO A 90 3.03 -10.39 -13.87
C PRO A 90 4.28 -10.44 -14.78
#